data_AF-A0A3D2RMW6-F1
#
_entry.id   AF-A0A3D2RMW6-F1
#
_cell.length_a   1.000
_cell.length_b   1.000
_cell.length_c   1.000
_cell.angle_alpha   90.00
_cell.angle_beta   90.00
_cell.angle_gamma   90.00
#
_symmetry.space_group_name_H-M   'P 1'
#
loop_
_entity.id
_entity.type
_entity.pdbx_description
1 polymer ?
#
loop_
_entity_poly.entity_id
_entity_poly.type
_entity_poly.pdbx_seq_one_letter_code
_entity_poly.pdbx_strand_id
1 'polypeptide(L)'
;MGDAATIPNGYHLLPQDERPSSVVRDRHRKRVLLSFSSPILEKVTHTLEIALATDIGGALVDPASRTVTFTPGLQSPAAKADFDSDGLIGFSDFLLFAAAFGGNDLLYDLDTDGAVGFSDFLLFADIFGQSV
;
A
#
# COMPACT_ATOMS: atom_id res chain seq x y z
N MET A 1 -8.64 5.13 22.37
CA MET A 1 -9.86 5.18 21.55
C MET A 1 -9.79 6.44 20.71
N GLY A 2 -9.96 6.34 19.39
CA GLY A 2 -10.00 7.48 18.48
C GLY A 2 -11.39 8.13 18.47
N ASP A 3 -11.46 9.41 18.13
CA ASP A 3 -12.73 10.13 18.01
C ASP A 3 -13.38 9.83 16.66
N ALA A 4 -14.71 9.68 16.64
CA ALA A 4 -15.48 9.60 15.41
C ALA A 4 -15.25 10.88 14.59
N ALA A 5 -14.71 10.76 13.39
CA ALA A 5 -14.53 11.88 12.50
C ALA A 5 -15.86 12.15 11.79
N THR A 6 -16.38 13.35 11.97
CA THR A 6 -17.76 13.77 11.64
C THR A 6 -18.08 13.84 10.13
N ILE A 7 -17.29 13.25 9.23
CA ILE A 7 -17.45 13.49 7.78
C ILE A 7 -17.29 12.23 6.89
N PRO A 8 -18.18 11.23 6.98
CA PRO A 8 -18.26 10.13 6.00
C PRO A 8 -18.43 10.61 4.56
N ASN A 9 -19.14 11.74 4.37
CA ASN A 9 -19.41 12.32 3.05
C ASN A 9 -18.21 13.04 2.42
N GLY A 10 -17.08 13.16 3.12
CA GLY A 10 -15.87 13.79 2.60
C GLY A 10 -15.01 12.87 1.73
N TYR A 11 -15.36 11.59 1.65
CA TYR A 11 -14.57 10.56 0.99
C TYR A 11 -15.44 9.73 0.04
N HIS A 12 -14.85 9.33 -1.08
CA HIS A 12 -15.52 8.51 -2.08
C HIS A 12 -14.55 7.51 -2.71
N LEU A 13 -14.92 6.23 -2.74
CA LEU A 13 -14.08 5.16 -3.24
C LEU A 13 -14.57 4.69 -4.63
N LEU A 14 -13.73 4.88 -5.63
CA LEU A 14 -13.92 4.38 -6.99
C LEU A 14 -13.04 3.14 -7.23
N PRO A 15 -13.47 2.14 -8.02
CA PRO A 15 -14.67 2.12 -8.87
C PRO A 15 -15.93 1.59 -8.17
N GLN A 16 -15.86 1.21 -6.89
CA GLN A 16 -17.00 0.64 -6.16
C GLN A 16 -18.14 1.62 -5.93
N ASP A 17 -17.92 2.92 -6.18
CA ASP A 17 -18.88 4.01 -5.98
C ASP A 17 -19.42 4.02 -4.54
N GLU A 18 -18.52 3.74 -3.59
CA GLU A 18 -18.87 3.55 -2.18
C GLU A 18 -18.32 4.68 -1.31
N ARG A 19 -19.11 5.10 -0.32
CA ARG A 19 -18.67 5.98 0.76
C ARG A 19 -18.33 5.18 2.00
N PRO A 20 -17.35 5.61 2.79
CA PRO A 20 -17.05 4.92 4.03
C PRO A 20 -18.25 4.95 4.98
N SER A 21 -18.58 3.81 5.57
CA SER A 21 -19.58 3.67 6.62
C SER A 21 -19.10 4.23 7.96
N SER A 22 -17.79 4.35 8.14
CA SER A 22 -17.19 4.96 9.33
C SER A 22 -15.88 5.68 9.00
N VAL A 23 -15.64 6.78 9.71
CA VAL A 23 -14.40 7.56 9.63
C VAL A 23 -13.94 7.81 11.06
N VAL A 24 -12.74 7.36 11.40
CA VAL A 24 -12.16 7.52 12.75
C VAL A 24 -10.79 8.16 12.64
N ARG A 25 -10.52 9.17 13.46
CA ARG A 25 -9.17 9.75 13.57
C ARG A 25 -8.40 9.08 14.70
N ASP A 26 -7.11 8.87 14.49
CA ASP A 26 -6.24 8.40 15.58
C ASP A 26 -6.09 9.45 16.69
N ARG A 27 -5.57 9.04 17.85
CA ARG A 27 -5.41 9.92 19.02
C ARG A 27 -4.55 11.16 18.73
N HIS A 28 -3.61 11.06 17.79
CA HIS A 28 -2.73 12.16 17.40
C HIS A 28 -3.27 12.99 16.23
N ARG A 29 -4.46 12.66 15.70
CA ARG A 29 -5.10 13.30 14.52
C ARG A 29 -4.22 13.34 13.26
N LYS A 30 -3.30 12.38 13.13
CA LYS A 30 -2.40 12.22 11.98
C LYS A 30 -2.91 11.19 10.98
N ARG A 31 -3.76 10.27 11.42
CA ARG A 31 -4.27 9.18 10.59
C ARG A 31 -5.80 9.19 10.60
N VAL A 32 -6.37 8.84 9.45
CA VAL A 32 -7.80 8.61 9.26
C VAL A 32 -8.00 7.16 8.88
N LEU A 33 -8.80 6.45 9.66
CA LEU A 33 -9.26 5.10 9.35
C LEU A 33 -10.63 5.21 8.69
N LEU A 34 -10.75 4.63 7.49
CA LEU A 34 -11.99 4.53 6.74
C LEU A 34 -12.46 3.08 6.79
N SER A 35 -13.72 2.87 7.13
CA SER A 35 -14.37 1.55 7.04
C SER A 35 -15.43 1.59 5.96
N PHE A 36 -15.50 0.52 5.18
CA PHE A 36 -16.47 0.35 4.09
C PHE A 36 -17.42 -0.80 4.44
N SER A 37 -18.63 -0.75 3.91
CA SER A 37 -19.64 -1.80 4.11
C SER A 37 -19.38 -2.98 3.18
N SER A 38 -18.80 -2.74 2.01
CA SER A 38 -18.37 -3.79 1.09
C SER A 38 -16.87 -4.09 1.25
N PRO A 39 -16.44 -5.34 1.03
CA PRO A 39 -15.03 -5.65 0.89
C PRO A 39 -14.40 -4.87 -0.27
N ILE A 40 -13.21 -4.31 -0.05
CA ILE A 40 -12.43 -3.67 -1.11
C ILE A 40 -11.87 -4.76 -2.04
N LEU A 41 -12.03 -4.59 -3.36
CA LEU A 41 -11.57 -5.60 -4.33
C LEU A 41 -10.03 -5.66 -4.38
N GLU A 42 -9.47 -6.86 -4.30
CA GLU A 42 -8.05 -7.07 -4.52
C GLU A 42 -7.69 -6.97 -6.01
N LYS A 43 -6.43 -6.58 -6.29
CA LYS A 43 -5.82 -6.44 -7.61
C LYS A 43 -6.54 -5.45 -8.54
N VAL A 44 -7.42 -4.62 -7.99
CA VAL A 44 -8.13 -3.54 -8.68
C VAL A 44 -7.60 -2.21 -8.18
N THR A 45 -7.20 -1.33 -9.10
CA THR A 45 -6.77 0.02 -8.75
C THR A 45 -7.97 0.84 -8.31
N HIS A 46 -7.94 1.29 -7.06
CA HIS A 46 -8.93 2.14 -6.44
C HIS A 46 -8.45 3.59 -6.39
N THR A 47 -9.39 4.52 -6.49
CA THR A 47 -9.15 5.94 -6.24
C THR A 47 -10.05 6.37 -5.09
N LEU A 48 -9.42 6.82 -4.01
CA LEU A 48 -10.10 7.54 -2.94
C LEU A 48 -10.10 9.03 -3.28
N GLU A 49 -11.27 9.55 -3.60
CA GLU A 49 -11.50 10.98 -3.77
C GLU A 49 -11.79 11.62 -2.40
N ILE A 50 -11.14 12.74 -2.14
CA ILE A 50 -11.27 13.56 -0.95
C ILE A 50 -12.02 14.82 -1.37
N ALA A 51 -13.32 14.86 -1.12
CA ALA A 51 -14.19 15.96 -1.50
C ALA A 51 -13.92 17.22 -0.67
N LEU A 52 -13.59 17.05 0.62
CA LEU A 52 -13.33 18.13 1.57
C LEU A 52 -12.20 17.73 2.52
N ALA A 53 -11.22 18.63 2.69
CA ALA A 53 -10.17 18.50 3.70
C ALA A 53 -10.28 19.66 4.69
N THR A 54 -10.00 19.36 5.96
CA THR A 54 -9.92 20.37 7.03
C THR A 54 -8.60 20.21 7.78
N ASP A 55 -8.02 21.32 8.22
CA ASP A 55 -6.87 21.30 9.12
C ASP A 55 -7.25 20.85 10.54
N ILE A 56 -6.28 20.80 11.45
CA ILE A 56 -6.49 20.42 12.85
C ILE A 56 -7.44 21.35 13.62
N GLY A 57 -7.62 22.59 13.15
CA GLY A 57 -8.53 23.59 13.68
C GLY A 57 -9.92 23.57 13.02
N GLY A 58 -10.13 22.72 12.02
CA GLY A 58 -11.39 22.62 11.28
C GLY A 58 -11.51 23.61 10.11
N ALA A 59 -10.45 24.37 9.79
CA ALA A 59 -10.46 25.26 8.64
C ALA A 59 -10.39 24.44 7.35
N LEU A 60 -11.20 24.79 6.35
CA LEU A 60 -11.14 24.13 5.04
C LEU A 60 -9.77 24.36 4.40
N VAL A 61 -9.18 23.28 3.94
CA VAL A 61 -7.94 23.29 3.15
C VAL A 61 -8.29 22.77 1.77
N ASP A 62 -7.85 23.47 0.72
CA ASP A 62 -7.86 22.93 -0.62
C ASP A 62 -6.56 22.14 -0.82
N PRO A 63 -6.59 20.80 -0.81
CA PRO A 63 -5.37 20.05 -0.97
C PRO A 63 -4.95 20.09 -2.44
N ALA A 64 -3.63 20.20 -2.69
CA ALA A 64 -3.08 20.21 -4.05
C ALA A 64 -3.43 18.93 -4.85
N SER A 65 -3.66 17.81 -4.15
CA SER A 65 -4.27 16.60 -4.69
C SER A 65 -5.49 16.22 -3.85
N ARG A 66 -6.61 15.95 -4.50
CA ARG A 66 -7.85 15.44 -3.90
C ARG A 66 -8.02 13.94 -4.10
N THR A 67 -7.01 13.24 -4.57
CA THR A 67 -7.10 11.81 -4.88
C THR A 67 -5.92 11.04 -4.30
N VAL A 68 -6.23 9.84 -3.79
CA VAL A 68 -5.26 8.84 -3.37
C VAL A 68 -5.56 7.56 -4.14
N THR A 69 -4.62 7.10 -4.96
CA THR A 69 -4.77 5.87 -5.72
C THR A 69 -4.01 4.73 -5.03
N PHE A 70 -4.64 3.56 -4.93
CA PHE A 70 -4.04 2.37 -4.33
C PHE A 70 -4.61 1.10 -4.97
N THR A 71 -3.82 0.02 -5.00
CA THR A 71 -4.24 -1.27 -5.55
C THR A 71 -4.05 -2.35 -4.48
N PRO A 72 -5.11 -2.70 -3.72
CA PRO A 72 -5.02 -3.72 -2.67
C PRO A 72 -4.59 -5.08 -3.23
N GLY A 73 -3.83 -5.86 -2.48
CA GLY A 73 -3.48 -7.23 -2.89
C GLY A 73 -2.53 -7.35 -4.09
N LEU A 74 -2.08 -6.23 -4.68
CA LEU A 74 -0.79 -6.23 -5.35
C LEU A 74 0.26 -6.17 -4.24
N GLN A 75 1.03 -7.25 -4.09
CA GLN A 75 2.29 -7.14 -3.36
C GLN A 75 3.10 -6.06 -4.08
N SER A 76 3.45 -5.00 -3.34
CA SER A 76 4.45 -4.06 -3.84
C SER A 76 5.70 -4.86 -4.22
N PRO A 77 6.51 -4.39 -5.17
CA PRO A 77 7.81 -5.01 -5.43
C PRO A 77 8.59 -5.23 -4.12
N ALA A 78 8.46 -4.27 -3.20
CA ALA A 78 8.93 -4.37 -1.83
C ALA A 78 8.40 -5.60 -1.06
N ALA A 79 7.08 -5.80 -1.00
CA ALA A 79 6.48 -6.96 -0.34
C ALA A 79 6.80 -8.30 -1.01
N LYS A 80 7.19 -8.30 -2.29
CA LYS A 80 7.66 -9.51 -2.98
C LYS A 80 9.12 -9.86 -2.62
N ALA A 81 9.92 -8.86 -2.27
CA ALA A 81 11.35 -9.03 -1.98
C ALA A 81 11.66 -9.22 -0.49
N ASP A 82 10.67 -9.06 0.39
CA ASP A 82 10.70 -9.45 1.80
C ASP A 82 10.37 -10.96 1.91
N PHE A 83 11.39 -11.77 1.66
CA PHE A 83 11.28 -13.23 1.58
C PHE A 83 11.17 -13.88 2.96
N ASP A 84 11.73 -13.25 4.00
CA ASP A 84 11.63 -13.74 5.39
C ASP A 84 10.47 -13.12 6.19
N SER A 85 9.75 -12.16 5.59
CA SER A 85 8.57 -11.49 6.16
C SER A 85 8.85 -10.69 7.43
N ASP A 86 10.06 -10.15 7.59
CA ASP A 86 10.43 -9.32 8.74
C ASP A 86 10.04 -7.84 8.58
N GLY A 87 9.55 -7.44 7.40
CA GLY A 87 9.12 -6.09 7.07
C GLY A 87 10.23 -5.16 6.59
N LEU A 88 11.45 -5.67 6.40
CA LEU A 88 12.61 -4.95 5.86
C LEU A 88 13.27 -5.76 4.75
N ILE A 89 13.41 -5.18 3.56
CA ILE A 89 14.14 -5.85 2.46
C ILE A 89 15.63 -5.71 2.72
N GLY A 90 16.19 -6.70 3.39
CA GLY A 90 17.49 -6.64 4.02
C GLY A 90 18.49 -7.65 3.50
N PHE A 91 19.59 -7.78 4.23
CA PHE A 91 20.64 -8.74 3.90
C PHE A 91 20.16 -10.19 4.05
N SER A 92 19.22 -10.46 4.97
CA SER A 92 18.60 -11.77 5.14
C SER A 92 17.86 -12.21 3.86
N ASP A 93 17.05 -11.33 3.29
CA ASP A 93 16.37 -11.56 2.00
C ASP A 93 17.36 -11.77 0.86
N PHE A 94 18.44 -10.98 0.83
CA PHE A 94 19.48 -11.14 -0.16
C PHE A 94 20.13 -12.54 -0.09
N LEU A 95 20.37 -13.07 1.11
CA LEU A 95 20.93 -14.43 1.25
C LEU A 95 19.97 -15.51 0.74
N LEU A 96 18.66 -15.34 0.97
CA LEU A 96 17.64 -16.23 0.45
C LEU A 96 17.56 -16.17 -1.09
N PHE A 97 17.56 -14.95 -1.65
CA PHE A 97 17.63 -14.73 -3.10
C PHE A 97 18.88 -15.33 -3.74
N ALA A 98 20.06 -15.08 -3.14
CA ALA A 98 21.34 -15.56 -3.66
C ALA A 98 21.42 -17.10 -3.66
N ALA A 99 20.74 -17.77 -2.72
CA ALA A 99 20.65 -19.23 -2.70
C ALA A 99 19.83 -19.80 -3.87
N ALA A 100 18.86 -19.04 -4.39
CA ALA A 100 18.02 -19.42 -5.52
C ALA A 100 18.55 -18.92 -6.88
N PHE A 101 19.58 -18.07 -6.89
CA PHE A 101 20.10 -17.42 -8.10
C PHE A 101 20.58 -18.44 -9.15
N GLY A 102 20.19 -18.22 -10.41
CA GLY A 102 20.41 -19.14 -11.52
C GLY A 102 19.42 -20.31 -11.59
N GLY A 103 18.45 -20.36 -10.66
CA GLY A 103 17.34 -21.31 -10.66
C GLY A 103 16.09 -20.79 -11.37
N ASN A 104 14.97 -21.42 -11.06
CA ASN A 104 13.64 -21.16 -11.62
C ASN A 104 12.54 -21.19 -10.54
N ASP A 105 12.92 -20.88 -9.30
CA ASP A 105 11.98 -20.78 -8.19
C ASP A 105 11.19 -19.47 -8.32
N LEU A 106 9.88 -19.62 -8.59
CA LEU A 106 8.95 -18.52 -8.82
C LEU A 106 8.82 -17.59 -7.61
N LEU A 107 9.26 -18.00 -6.41
CA LEU A 107 9.27 -17.14 -5.24
C LEU A 107 10.31 -16.02 -5.36
N TYR A 108 11.43 -16.28 -6.03
CA TYR A 108 12.55 -15.34 -6.20
C TYR A 108 12.61 -14.71 -7.59
N ASP A 109 11.72 -15.12 -8.49
CA ASP A 109 11.48 -14.54 -9.82
C ASP A 109 10.58 -13.30 -9.68
N LEU A 110 11.20 -12.14 -9.60
CA LEU A 110 10.57 -10.85 -9.34
C LEU A 110 9.99 -10.23 -10.61
N ASP A 111 10.62 -10.46 -11.77
CA ASP A 111 10.18 -9.95 -13.06
C ASP A 111 9.23 -10.89 -13.83
N THR A 112 9.08 -12.12 -13.35
CA THR A 112 8.20 -13.20 -13.85
C THR A 112 8.60 -13.74 -15.22
N ASP A 113 9.89 -13.72 -15.57
CA ASP A 113 10.41 -14.28 -16.82
C ASP A 113 10.64 -15.81 -16.79
N GLY A 114 10.48 -16.43 -15.61
CA GLY A 114 10.62 -17.86 -15.37
C GLY A 114 12.03 -18.29 -14.93
N ALA A 115 12.96 -17.35 -14.73
CA ALA A 115 14.28 -17.60 -14.19
C ALA A 115 14.60 -16.64 -13.02
N VAL A 116 15.44 -17.08 -12.09
CA VAL A 116 15.97 -16.19 -11.04
C VAL A 116 17.32 -15.67 -11.51
N GLY A 117 17.32 -14.48 -12.09
CA GLY A 117 18.43 -13.94 -12.86
C GLY A 117 18.88 -12.54 -12.47
N PHE A 118 19.70 -11.96 -13.34
CA PHE A 118 20.25 -10.63 -13.11
C PHE A 118 19.18 -9.53 -13.20
N SER A 119 18.13 -9.73 -13.99
CA SER A 119 16.98 -8.83 -14.07
C SER A 119 16.27 -8.71 -12.71
N ASP A 120 16.02 -9.83 -12.04
CA ASP A 120 15.46 -9.86 -10.68
C ASP A 120 16.36 -9.18 -9.67
N PHE A 121 17.67 -9.39 -9.78
CA PHE A 121 18.64 -8.73 -8.92
C PHE A 121 18.57 -7.20 -9.03
N LEU A 122 18.37 -6.65 -10.24
CA LEU A 122 18.22 -5.21 -10.41
C LEU A 122 16.93 -4.69 -9.77
N LEU A 123 15.83 -5.45 -9.85
CA LEU A 123 14.57 -5.10 -9.17
C LEU A 123 14.74 -5.14 -7.65
N PHE A 124 15.41 -6.17 -7.12
CA PHE A 124 15.71 -6.30 -5.69
C PHE A 124 16.61 -5.15 -5.20
N ALA A 125 17.63 -4.77 -5.97
CA ALA A 125 18.56 -3.71 -5.60
C ALA A 125 17.89 -2.32 -5.55
N ASP A 126 16.90 -2.06 -6.40
CA ASP A 126 16.15 -0.79 -6.40
C ASP A 126 15.35 -0.55 -5.10
N ILE A 127 14.94 -1.64 -4.46
CA ILE A 127 14.12 -1.65 -3.25
C ILE A 127 14.86 -2.06 -1.98
N PHE A 128 16.17 -2.34 -2.08
CA PHE A 128 16.98 -2.75 -0.95
C PHE A 128 17.01 -1.69 0.16
N GLY A 129 16.79 -2.11 1.41
CA GLY A 129 16.72 -1.24 2.59
C GLY A 129 15.40 -0.51 2.78
N GLN A 130 14.39 -0.74 1.93
CA GLN A 130 13.03 -0.24 2.14
C GLN A 130 12.27 -1.14 3.12
N SER A 131 11.31 -0.55 3.84
CA SER A 131 10.34 -1.29 4.65
C SER A 131 9.04 -1.52 3.88
N VAL A 132 8.38 -2.63 4.16
CA VAL A 132 7.09 -3.03 3.55
C VAL A 132 5.89 -2.39 4.23
#